data_AF-A0A6A0R0N0-F1
#
_entry.id   AF-A0A6A0R0N0-F1
#
_cell.length_a   1.000
_cell.length_b   1.000
_cell.length_c   1.000
_cell.angle_alpha   90.00
_cell.angle_beta   90.00
_cell.angle_gamma   90.00
#
_symmetry.space_group_name_H-M   'P 1'
#
loop_
_entity.id
_entity.type
_entity.pdbx_description
1 polymer ?
#
loop_
_entity_poly.entity_id
_entity_poly.type
_entity_poly.pdbx_seq_one_letter_code
_entity_poly.pdbx_strand_id
1 'polypeptide(L)'
;MSGPLFFAVLMVVVLAFGVAMFWQESKRMQQSATIYGVEDSIEFVWDALGEDNLGLTKSDVRRILEWEMHYLQQPHLWEREGTAVVGGEASAAYIQEQALATGHPYEPEQIYAVL
;
A
#
# COMPACT_ATOMS: atom_id res chain seq x y z
N MET A 1 24.74 14.13 49.92
CA MET A 1 24.97 14.05 48.46
C MET A 1 24.60 15.39 47.86
N SER A 2 25.56 16.04 47.20
CA SER A 2 25.46 17.41 46.68
C SER A 2 24.39 17.49 45.58
N GLY A 3 23.30 18.22 45.83
CA GLY A 3 22.21 18.47 44.87
C GLY A 3 22.65 18.71 43.42
N PRO A 4 23.67 19.55 43.12
CA PRO A 4 24.10 19.78 41.73
C PRO A 4 24.67 18.53 41.04
N LEU A 5 25.30 17.63 41.79
CA LEU A 5 25.85 16.38 41.26
C LEU A 5 24.73 15.40 40.86
N PHE A 6 23.64 15.37 41.63
CA PHE A 6 22.46 14.57 41.31
C PHE A 6 21.78 15.07 40.02
N PHE A 7 21.60 16.38 39.86
CA PHE A 7 21.03 16.95 38.64
C PHE A 7 21.90 16.72 37.41
N ALA A 8 23.23 16.84 37.55
CA ALA A 8 24.16 16.57 36.46
C ALA A 8 24.06 15.11 35.98
N VAL A 9 24.02 14.15 36.91
CA VAL A 9 23.88 12.73 36.58
C VAL A 9 22.52 12.45 35.92
N LEU A 10 21.43 13.00 36.47
CA LEU A 10 20.09 12.84 35.90
C LEU A 10 20.02 13.38 34.46
N MET A 11 20.63 14.55 34.20
CA MET A 11 20.64 15.16 32.88
C MET A 11 21.41 14.29 31.87
N VAL A 12 22.56 13.72 32.25
CA VAL A 12 23.33 12.81 31.41
C VAL A 12 22.53 11.56 31.06
N VAL A 13 21.80 11.00 32.03
CA VAL A 13 20.95 9.83 31.80
C VAL A 13 19.82 10.16 30.81
N VAL A 14 19.12 11.28 30.99
CA VAL A 14 18.03 11.69 30.07
C VAL A 14 18.56 11.91 28.65
N LEU A 15 19.71 12.58 28.51
CA LEU A 15 20.32 12.80 27.20
C LEU A 15 20.75 11.48 26.54
N ALA A 16 21.33 10.55 27.30
CA ALA A 16 21.71 9.24 26.78
C ALA A 16 20.49 8.45 26.29
N PHE A 17 19.38 8.49 27.03
CA PHE A 17 18.11 7.91 26.58
C PHE A 17 17.56 8.58 25.33
N GLY A 18 17.59 9.91 25.25
CA GLY A 18 17.15 10.65 24.06
C GLY A 18 17.94 10.27 22.81
N VAL A 19 19.27 10.19 22.92
CA VAL A 19 20.14 9.76 21.81
C VAL A 19 19.88 8.30 21.42
N ALA A 20 19.71 7.41 22.39
CA ALA A 20 19.42 6.00 22.12
C ALA A 20 18.06 5.82 21.41
N MET A 21 17.03 6.54 21.85
CA MET A 21 15.71 6.54 21.21
C MET A 21 15.78 7.09 19.79
N PHE A 22 16.50 8.20 19.58
CA PHE A 22 16.67 8.77 18.24
C PHE A 22 17.45 7.84 17.30
N TRP A 23 18.47 7.17 17.81
CA TRP A 23 19.25 6.19 17.04
C TRP A 23 18.43 4.95 16.68
N GLN A 24 17.62 4.45 17.62
CA GLN A 24 16.71 3.33 17.38
C GLN A 24 15.65 3.69 16.35
N GLU A 25 15.07 4.88 16.46
CA GLU A 25 14.08 5.38 15.51
C GLU A 25 14.69 5.61 14.12
N SER A 26 15.89 6.19 14.05
CA SER A 26 16.63 6.35 12.79
C SER A 26 16.94 4.99 12.15
N LYS A 27 17.33 3.98 12.93
CA LYS A 27 17.52 2.61 12.43
C LYS A 27 16.21 1.98 11.95
N ARG A 28 15.08 2.24 12.63
CA ARG A 28 13.75 1.78 12.21
C ARG A 28 13.34 2.39 10.87
N MET A 29 13.66 3.67 10.65
CA MET A 29 13.41 4.35 9.37
C MET A 29 14.39 3.90 8.26
N GLN A 30 15.59 3.43 8.62
CA GLN A 30 16.58 2.88 7.68
C GLN A 30 16.33 1.43 7.27
N GLN A 31 15.52 0.68 8.00
CA GLN A 31 14.84 -0.46 7.39
C GLN A 31 13.91 0.14 6.35
N SER A 32 14.37 0.20 5.10
CA SER A 32 13.46 0.31 3.98
C SER A 32 12.46 -0.81 4.17
N ALA A 33 11.25 -0.48 4.61
CA ALA A 33 10.11 -1.23 4.15
C ALA A 33 10.37 -1.33 2.65
N THR A 34 10.60 -2.53 2.13
CA THR A 34 10.58 -2.76 0.70
C THR A 34 9.24 -2.20 0.28
N ILE A 35 9.23 -0.96 -0.21
CA ILE A 35 8.05 -0.36 -0.80
C ILE A 35 7.91 -1.22 -2.04
N TYR A 36 7.08 -2.26 -1.95
CA TYR A 36 6.67 -3.02 -3.11
C TYR A 36 6.03 -1.97 -4.02
N GLY A 37 6.78 -1.54 -5.03
CA GLY A 37 6.36 -0.46 -5.89
C GLY A 37 5.12 -0.91 -6.65
N VAL A 38 4.25 0.03 -7.02
CA VAL A 38 3.14 -0.27 -7.93
C VAL A 38 3.68 -0.94 -9.20
N GLU A 39 4.85 -0.50 -9.67
CA GLU A 39 5.60 -1.11 -10.77
C GLU A 39 5.95 -2.59 -10.55
N ASP A 40 6.44 -2.95 -9.36
CA ASP A 40 6.81 -4.34 -9.04
C ASP A 40 5.57 -5.23 -8.96
N SER A 41 4.46 -4.71 -8.42
CA SER A 41 3.17 -5.40 -8.38
C SER A 41 2.62 -5.63 -9.79
N ILE A 42 2.75 -4.64 -10.69
CA ILE A 42 2.33 -4.78 -12.09
C ILE A 42 3.16 -5.85 -12.79
N GLU A 43 4.48 -5.87 -12.58
CA GLU A 43 5.34 -6.89 -13.18
C GLU A 43 5.03 -8.29 -12.64
N PHE A 44 4.83 -8.41 -11.33
CA PHE A 44 4.44 -9.67 -10.71
C PHE A 44 3.13 -10.23 -11.27
N VAL A 45 2.07 -9.41 -11.35
CA VAL A 45 0.78 -9.84 -11.89
C VAL A 45 0.86 -10.14 -13.38
N TRP A 46 1.57 -9.31 -14.15
CA TRP A 46 1.76 -9.52 -15.58
C TRP A 46 2.48 -10.85 -15.87
N ASP A 47 3.53 -11.16 -15.12
CA ASP A 47 4.25 -12.42 -15.26
C ASP A 47 3.40 -13.62 -14.82
N ALA A 48 2.55 -13.45 -13.81
CA ALA A 48 1.62 -14.50 -13.36
C ALA A 48 0.52 -14.82 -14.39
N LEU A 49 0.01 -13.82 -15.12
CA LEU A 49 -0.96 -14.00 -16.21
C LEU A 49 -0.36 -14.79 -17.38
N GLY A 50 0.92 -14.56 -17.69
CA GLY A 50 1.64 -15.29 -18.73
C GLY A 50 0.95 -15.25 -20.10
N GLU A 51 0.77 -16.42 -20.72
CA GLU A 51 0.11 -16.55 -22.03
C GLU A 51 -1.42 -16.48 -21.93
N ASP A 52 -2.01 -16.72 -20.75
CA ASP A 52 -3.45 -16.69 -20.50
C ASP A 52 -3.90 -15.31 -19.98
N ASN A 53 -3.37 -14.25 -20.60
CA ASN A 53 -3.63 -12.88 -20.17
C ASN A 53 -5.04 -12.37 -20.53
N LEU A 54 -5.92 -13.22 -21.04
CA LEU A 54 -7.29 -12.87 -21.44
C LEU A 54 -7.36 -11.66 -22.40
N GLY A 55 -6.32 -11.46 -23.21
CA GLY A 55 -6.18 -10.33 -24.12
C GLY A 55 -5.79 -9.01 -23.47
N LEU A 56 -5.47 -9.01 -22.17
CA LEU A 56 -5.01 -7.84 -21.44
C LEU A 56 -3.58 -7.46 -21.84
N THR A 57 -3.29 -6.16 -21.79
CA THR A 57 -1.93 -5.63 -21.86
C THR A 57 -1.39 -5.32 -20.47
N LYS A 58 -0.07 -5.19 -20.33
CA LYS A 58 0.56 -4.71 -19.07
C LYS A 58 0.03 -3.34 -18.63
N SER A 59 -0.45 -2.52 -19.57
CA SER A 59 -1.08 -1.23 -19.27
C SER A 59 -2.49 -1.38 -18.69
N ASP A 60 -3.21 -2.44 -19.06
CA ASP A 60 -4.53 -2.75 -18.51
C ASP A 60 -4.41 -3.27 -17.08
N VAL A 61 -3.43 -4.14 -16.81
CA VAL A 61 -3.07 -4.59 -15.45
C VAL A 61 -2.78 -3.39 -14.55
N ARG A 62 -1.94 -2.45 -15.01
CA ARG A 62 -1.69 -1.19 -14.30
C ARG A 62 -2.98 -0.44 -13.99
N ARG A 63 -3.84 -0.24 -14.99
CA ARG A 63 -5.08 0.53 -14.86
C ARG A 63 -6.04 -0.12 -13.85
N ILE A 64 -6.18 -1.44 -13.87
CA ILE A 64 -7.01 -2.20 -12.93
C ILE A 64 -6.49 -2.03 -11.50
N LEU A 65 -5.18 -2.22 -11.27
CA LEU A 65 -4.57 -2.05 -9.95
C LEU A 65 -4.63 -0.60 -9.44
N GLU A 66 -4.50 0.38 -10.33
CA GLU A 66 -4.65 1.80 -9.98
C GLU A 66 -6.09 2.11 -9.51
N TRP A 67 -7.11 1.54 -10.16
CA TRP A 67 -8.50 1.70 -9.73
C TRP A 67 -8.81 0.96 -8.43
N GLU A 68 -8.23 -0.22 -8.20
CA GLU A 68 -8.34 -0.91 -6.92
C GLU A 68 -7.75 -0.06 -5.79
N MET A 69 -6.53 0.45 -5.99
CA MET A 69 -5.88 1.32 -5.02
C MET A 69 -6.73 2.57 -4.74
N HIS A 70 -7.32 3.17 -5.78
CA HIS A 70 -8.22 4.31 -5.62
C HIS A 70 -9.45 3.96 -4.79
N TYR A 71 -10.07 2.79 -5.01
CA TYR A 71 -11.19 2.30 -4.20
C TYR A 71 -10.81 2.14 -2.72
N LEU A 72 -9.68 1.47 -2.46
CA LEU A 72 -9.19 1.22 -1.10
C LEU A 72 -8.88 2.53 -0.35
N GLN A 73 -8.35 3.54 -1.07
CA GLN A 73 -8.01 4.86 -0.51
C GLN A 73 -9.21 5.78 -0.27
N GLN A 74 -10.42 5.39 -0.66
CA GLN A 74 -11.62 6.21 -0.53
C GLN A 74 -12.65 5.57 0.42
N PRO A 75 -12.55 5.82 1.74
CA PRO A 75 -13.42 5.21 2.76
C PRO A 75 -14.92 5.31 2.47
N HIS A 76 -15.36 6.42 1.90
CA HIS A 76 -16.77 6.66 1.58
C HIS A 76 -17.34 5.67 0.55
N LEU A 77 -16.49 4.98 -0.23
CA LEU A 77 -16.93 3.97 -1.21
C LEU A 77 -17.29 2.64 -0.56
N TRP A 78 -16.74 2.33 0.63
CA TRP A 78 -16.94 1.05 1.32
C TRP A 78 -17.47 1.21 2.75
N GLU A 79 -17.76 2.43 3.19
CA GLU A 79 -18.27 2.74 4.53
C GLU A 79 -19.56 1.97 4.87
N ARG A 80 -20.41 1.73 3.87
CA ARG A 80 -21.66 0.95 4.02
C ARG A 80 -21.41 -0.54 4.28
N GLU A 81 -20.32 -1.06 3.76
CA GLU A 81 -19.93 -2.48 3.86
C GLU A 81 -19.00 -2.72 5.06
N GLY A 82 -18.46 -1.64 5.64
CA GLY A 82 -17.74 -1.63 6.91
C GLY A 82 -16.25 -1.93 6.79
N THR A 83 -15.79 -2.59 5.73
CA THR A 83 -14.35 -2.82 5.48
C THR A 83 -14.11 -3.05 3.99
N ALA A 84 -13.10 -2.37 3.44
CA ALA A 84 -12.63 -2.64 2.09
C ALA A 84 -11.93 -4.00 2.02
N VAL A 85 -12.32 -4.82 1.06
CA VAL A 85 -11.67 -6.11 0.77
C VAL A 85 -10.91 -5.98 -0.54
N VAL A 86 -9.60 -6.21 -0.51
CA VAL A 86 -8.73 -6.32 -1.70
C VAL A 86 -9.25 -7.47 -2.56
N GLY A 87 -9.43 -7.24 -3.85
CA GLY A 87 -10.04 -8.20 -4.79
C GLY A 87 -11.51 -8.54 -4.52
N GLY A 88 -12.17 -7.80 -3.63
CA GLY A 88 -13.58 -8.03 -3.29
C GLY A 88 -14.53 -7.64 -4.43
N GLU A 89 -15.73 -8.23 -4.42
CA GLU A 89 -16.78 -7.99 -5.44
C GLU A 89 -17.10 -6.51 -5.62
N ALA A 90 -17.23 -5.75 -4.52
CA ALA A 90 -17.50 -4.32 -4.57
C ALA A 90 -16.36 -3.51 -5.22
N SER A 91 -15.10 -3.93 -4.99
CA SER A 91 -13.95 -3.31 -5.65
C SER A 91 -13.91 -3.65 -7.15
N ALA A 92 -14.15 -4.92 -7.51
CA ALA A 92 -14.21 -5.35 -8.91
C ALA A 92 -15.33 -4.62 -9.69
N ALA A 93 -16.51 -4.47 -9.10
CA ALA A 93 -17.61 -3.71 -9.67
C ALA A 93 -17.25 -2.23 -9.86
N TYR A 94 -16.64 -1.61 -8.85
CA TYR A 94 -16.14 -0.25 -8.93
C TYR A 94 -15.12 -0.06 -10.07
N ILE A 95 -14.15 -0.96 -10.18
CA ILE A 95 -13.14 -0.94 -11.24
C ILE A 95 -13.80 -1.06 -12.61
N GLN A 96 -14.77 -1.98 -12.76
CA GLN A 96 -15.49 -2.17 -14.02
C GLN A 96 -16.22 -0.88 -14.44
N GLU A 97 -16.91 -0.22 -13.51
CA GLU A 97 -17.59 1.05 -13.77
C GLU A 97 -16.62 2.16 -14.19
N GLN A 98 -15.49 2.32 -13.49
CA GLN A 98 -14.50 3.36 -13.82
C GLN A 98 -13.77 3.07 -15.14
N ALA A 99 -13.43 1.81 -15.39
CA ALA A 99 -12.79 1.40 -16.64
C ALA A 99 -13.73 1.62 -17.83
N LEU A 100 -15.01 1.27 -17.70
CA LEU A 100 -16.03 1.56 -18.71
C LEU A 100 -16.17 3.07 -18.95
N ALA A 101 -16.23 3.87 -17.88
CA ALA A 101 -16.35 5.33 -17.98
C ALA A 101 -15.14 5.99 -18.67
N THR A 102 -13.96 5.36 -18.59
CA THR A 102 -12.72 5.82 -19.25
C THR A 102 -12.47 5.19 -20.62
N GLY A 103 -13.41 4.39 -21.13
CA GLY A 103 -13.32 3.80 -22.48
C GLY A 103 -12.56 2.47 -22.55
N HIS A 104 -12.35 1.82 -21.41
CA HIS A 104 -11.68 0.52 -21.28
C HIS A 104 -12.65 -0.51 -20.69
N PRO A 105 -13.60 -1.05 -21.47
CA PRO A 105 -14.57 -2.01 -20.96
C PRO A 105 -13.89 -3.35 -20.71
N TYR A 106 -13.66 -3.69 -19.43
CA TYR A 106 -13.16 -4.99 -19.01
C TYR A 106 -14.29 -5.94 -18.63
N GLU A 107 -14.14 -7.20 -19.01
CA GLU A 107 -14.99 -8.27 -18.54
C GLU A 107 -14.66 -8.62 -17.08
N PRO A 108 -15.63 -9.13 -16.29
CA PRO A 108 -15.37 -9.48 -14.90
C PRO A 108 -14.21 -10.46 -14.73
N GLU A 109 -14.09 -11.45 -15.62
CA GLU A 109 -13.00 -12.43 -15.63
C GLU A 109 -11.62 -11.79 -15.80
N GLN A 110 -11.52 -10.72 -16.58
CA GLN A 110 -10.28 -9.97 -16.77
C GLN A 110 -9.87 -9.21 -15.51
N ILE A 111 -10.84 -8.64 -14.80
CA ILE A 111 -10.60 -7.93 -13.54
C ILE A 111 -10.15 -8.92 -12.47
N TYR A 112 -10.88 -10.02 -12.28
CA TYR A 112 -10.51 -11.05 -11.29
C TYR A 112 -9.22 -11.82 -11.62
N ALA A 113 -8.76 -11.82 -12.86
CA ALA A 113 -7.46 -12.39 -13.19
C ALA A 113 -6.30 -11.49 -12.69
N VAL A 114 -6.55 -10.21 -12.45
CA VAL A 114 -5.55 -9.23 -11.99
C VAL A 114 -5.54 -9.06 -10.46
N LEU A 115 -6.71 -9.18 -9.82
CA LEU A 115 -6.90 -9.01 -8.37
C LEU A 115 -6.67 -10.32 -7.60
#